data_AF-A0A840QZZ1-F1
#
_entry.id   AF-A0A840QZZ1-F1
#
_cell.length_a   1.000
_cell.length_b   1.000
_cell.length_c   1.000
_cell.angle_alpha   90.00
_cell.angle_beta   90.00
_cell.angle_gamma   90.00
#
_symmetry.space_group_name_H-M   'P 1'
#
loop_
_entity.id
_entity.type
_entity.pdbx_description
1 polymer ?
#
loop_
_entity_poly.entity_id
_entity_poly.type
_entity_poly.pdbx_seq_one_letter_code
_entity_poly.pdbx_strand_id
1 'polypeptide(L)'
;MLNPFVKMGGTASTSDAVARRPLDAEKIILLLFFLIISSLYSGNAKAFELYKTFQTPDVFLAEMFNNQVPAPTVLNLDAKAQSEIRAVFNRPFPSQRVRYWKDANKTVWVFDDIGKEGYVPTTSGFAVSNGAIETARVLIYRESRGEQVAEPSFLNQLKGAKASGNMLSNKVDNITGATLSVQMMERMARTALTLDTLSH
;
A
#
# COMPACT_ATOMS: atom_id res chain seq x y z
N MET A 1 52.62 -47.07 -80.22
CA MET A 1 53.17 -45.71 -80.02
C MET A 1 52.75 -45.23 -78.64
N LEU A 2 53.75 -44.86 -77.80
CA LEU A 2 53.82 -43.76 -76.80
C LEU A 2 52.51 -43.24 -76.17
N ASN A 3 52.37 -42.88 -74.88
CA ASN A 3 53.08 -42.95 -73.58
C ASN A 3 52.03 -42.42 -72.52
N PRO A 4 52.29 -42.30 -71.19
CA PRO A 4 51.31 -42.55 -70.13
C PRO A 4 50.86 -41.29 -69.36
N PHE A 5 49.91 -41.38 -68.41
CA PHE A 5 49.91 -40.50 -67.22
C PHE A 5 49.03 -40.99 -66.05
N VAL A 6 49.72 -41.28 -64.94
CA VAL A 6 49.45 -40.95 -63.52
C VAL A 6 48.18 -41.46 -62.79
N LYS A 7 48.49 -42.13 -61.67
CA LYS A 7 47.66 -42.56 -60.55
C LYS A 7 47.36 -41.37 -59.61
N MET A 8 46.12 -41.19 -59.18
CA MET A 8 45.81 -40.43 -57.97
C MET A 8 44.63 -41.08 -57.22
N GLY A 9 44.88 -41.45 -55.97
CA GLY A 9 43.87 -41.92 -55.03
C GLY A 9 43.09 -40.74 -54.46
N GLY A 10 41.79 -40.96 -54.24
CA GLY A 10 40.91 -40.03 -53.53
C GLY A 10 40.14 -40.81 -52.47
N THR A 11 40.44 -40.51 -51.21
CA THR A 11 39.84 -41.06 -49.99
C THR A 11 38.39 -40.62 -49.85
N ALA A 12 37.50 -41.56 -49.53
CA ALA A 12 36.11 -41.27 -49.19
C ALA A 12 36.02 -40.45 -47.89
N SER A 13 35.39 -39.29 -47.98
CA SER A 13 35.08 -38.40 -46.85
C SER A 13 33.98 -39.03 -45.99
N THR A 14 34.30 -39.29 -44.71
CA THR A 14 33.34 -39.76 -43.72
C THR A 14 32.50 -38.59 -43.21
N SER A 15 31.18 -38.76 -43.31
CA SER A 15 30.15 -37.93 -42.68
C SER A 15 30.36 -37.86 -41.16
N ASP A 16 30.57 -36.65 -40.64
CA ASP A 16 30.51 -36.33 -39.22
C ASP A 16 29.05 -36.38 -38.73
N ALA A 17 28.60 -37.58 -38.36
CA ALA A 17 27.46 -37.73 -37.47
C ALA A 17 27.94 -37.40 -36.06
N VAL A 18 27.67 -36.18 -35.58
CA VAL A 18 27.89 -35.78 -34.18
C VAL A 18 27.00 -36.66 -33.30
N ALA A 19 27.55 -37.77 -32.83
CA ALA A 19 26.90 -38.70 -31.92
C ALA A 19 26.61 -37.98 -30.60
N ARG A 20 25.32 -37.71 -30.34
CA ARG A 20 24.87 -37.19 -29.05
C ARG A 20 25.07 -38.29 -28.01
N ARG A 21 26.13 -38.19 -27.20
CA ARG A 21 26.33 -39.08 -26.05
C ARG A 21 25.16 -38.90 -25.06
N PRO A 22 24.57 -40.01 -24.55
CA PRO A 22 23.57 -39.91 -23.50
C PRO A 22 24.22 -39.29 -22.25
N LEU A 23 23.46 -38.49 -21.51
CA LEU A 23 23.91 -37.99 -20.22
C LEU A 23 24.13 -39.19 -19.28
N ASP A 24 25.35 -39.33 -18.82
CA ASP A 24 25.82 -40.24 -17.80
C ASP A 24 25.14 -39.95 -16.46
N ALA A 25 24.84 -41.01 -15.70
CA ALA A 25 24.09 -40.94 -14.44
C ALA A 25 24.69 -39.94 -13.45
N GLU A 26 26.02 -39.78 -13.46
CA GLU A 26 26.73 -38.80 -12.65
C GLU A 26 26.38 -37.35 -13.03
N LYS A 27 26.24 -37.05 -14.33
CA LYS A 27 25.77 -35.73 -14.81
C LYS A 27 24.30 -35.50 -14.50
N ILE A 28 23.49 -36.56 -14.51
CA ILE A 28 22.08 -36.47 -14.10
C ILE A 28 22.00 -36.17 -12.60
N ILE A 29 22.80 -36.84 -11.77
CA ILE A 29 22.85 -36.60 -10.32
C ILE A 29 23.36 -35.19 -10.03
N LEU A 30 24.41 -34.72 -10.70
CA LEU A 30 24.92 -33.35 -10.56
C LEU A 30 23.89 -32.32 -11.01
N LEU A 31 23.17 -32.57 -12.10
CA LEU A 31 22.08 -31.70 -12.57
C LEU A 31 20.94 -31.64 -11.55
N LEU A 32 20.54 -32.77 -10.98
CA LEU A 32 19.50 -32.84 -9.95
C LEU A 32 19.94 -32.14 -8.66
N PHE A 33 21.20 -32.31 -8.26
CA PHE A 33 21.76 -31.64 -7.08
C PHE A 33 21.81 -30.12 -7.28
N PHE A 34 22.19 -29.66 -8.48
CA PHE A 34 22.17 -28.25 -8.85
C PHE A 34 20.73 -27.67 -8.86
N LEU A 35 19.75 -28.44 -9.29
CA LEU A 35 18.33 -28.05 -9.31
C LEU A 35 17.71 -27.99 -7.90
N ILE A 36 18.12 -28.88 -7.00
CA ILE A 36 17.71 -28.86 -5.59
C ILE A 36 18.32 -27.66 -4.88
N ILE A 37 19.62 -27.41 -5.09
CA ILE A 37 20.31 -26.25 -4.50
C ILE A 37 19.68 -24.94 -4.99
N SER A 38 19.38 -24.80 -6.29
CA SER A 38 18.74 -23.59 -6.82
C SER A 38 17.33 -23.36 -6.24
N SER A 39 16.57 -24.43 -5.97
CA SER A 39 15.27 -24.33 -5.28
C SER A 39 15.39 -23.84 -3.84
N LEU A 40 16.50 -24.13 -3.15
CA LEU A 40 16.77 -23.66 -1.79
C LEU A 40 17.20 -22.19 -1.73
N TYR A 41 17.60 -21.60 -2.88
CA TYR A 41 17.92 -20.18 -3.03
C TYR A 41 16.74 -19.33 -3.53
N SER A 42 15.50 -19.86 -3.51
CA SER A 42 14.30 -19.04 -3.69
C SER A 42 14.08 -18.15 -2.47
N GLY A 43 14.96 -17.16 -2.29
CA GLY A 43 14.79 -16.11 -1.29
C GLY A 43 13.47 -15.40 -1.54
N ASN A 44 12.75 -15.09 -0.46
CA ASN A 44 11.51 -14.33 -0.51
C ASN A 44 11.68 -13.08 -1.36
N ALA A 45 11.23 -13.13 -2.61
CA ALA A 45 11.09 -11.94 -3.44
C ALA A 45 10.04 -11.07 -2.74
N LYS A 46 10.50 -10.15 -1.89
CA LYS A 46 9.62 -9.10 -1.37
C LYS A 46 9.22 -8.28 -2.59
N ALA A 47 7.94 -8.34 -2.95
CA ALA A 47 7.37 -7.38 -3.88
C ALA A 47 7.81 -5.98 -3.42
N PHE A 48 8.46 -5.23 -4.30
CA PHE A 48 8.87 -3.86 -4.03
C PHE A 48 7.60 -3.01 -3.98
N GLU A 49 6.93 -2.99 -2.83
CA GLU A 49 5.84 -2.05 -2.58
C GLU A 49 6.47 -0.68 -2.40
N LEU A 50 6.27 0.19 -3.40
CA LEU A 50 6.73 1.57 -3.37
C LEU A 50 5.75 2.35 -2.49
N TYR A 51 5.95 2.30 -1.17
CA TYR A 51 5.20 3.10 -0.21
C TYR A 51 6.11 4.12 0.49
N LYS A 52 5.54 5.29 0.79
CA LYS A 52 6.22 6.36 1.52
C LYS A 52 5.65 6.43 2.94
N THR A 53 6.51 6.21 3.92
CA THR A 53 6.15 6.42 5.33
C THR A 53 6.53 7.83 5.72
N PHE A 54 5.54 8.68 6.00
CA PHE A 54 5.76 10.03 6.52
C PHE A 54 5.93 10.00 8.04
N GLN A 55 5.15 9.14 8.70
CA GLN A 55 5.16 8.95 10.15
C GLN A 55 4.51 7.61 10.48
N THR A 56 4.99 6.90 11.51
CA THR A 56 4.31 5.68 11.97
C THR A 56 3.09 6.02 12.83
N PRO A 57 2.07 5.15 12.91
CA PRO A 57 0.94 5.35 13.81
C PRO A 57 1.35 5.57 15.27
N ASP A 58 2.38 4.86 15.76
CA ASP A 58 2.83 5.01 17.14
C ASP A 58 3.42 6.40 17.42
N VAL A 59 4.20 6.95 16.49
CA VAL A 59 4.74 8.30 16.62
C VAL A 59 3.62 9.33 16.55
N PHE A 60 2.66 9.15 15.64
CA PHE A 60 1.48 10.02 15.56
C PHE A 60 0.67 10.02 16.86
N LEU A 61 0.40 8.84 17.42
CA LEU A 61 -0.31 8.72 18.69
C LEU A 61 0.47 9.37 19.83
N ALA A 62 1.77 9.15 19.91
CA ALA A 62 2.62 9.79 20.91
C ALA A 62 2.55 11.32 20.80
N GLU A 63 2.55 11.89 19.60
CA GLU A 63 2.37 13.33 19.40
C GLU A 63 0.98 13.82 19.85
N MET A 64 -0.09 13.11 19.53
CA MET A 64 -1.46 13.55 19.86
C MET A 64 -1.75 13.54 21.38
N PHE A 65 -1.03 12.72 22.13
CA PHE A 65 -1.20 12.51 23.56
C PHE A 65 0.04 12.89 24.39
N ASN A 66 0.97 13.69 23.86
CA ASN A 66 2.18 14.13 24.58
C ASN A 66 2.98 12.97 25.25
N ASN A 67 3.15 11.86 24.53
CA ASN A 67 3.75 10.59 24.97
C ASN A 67 2.97 9.83 26.07
N GLN A 68 1.77 10.27 26.43
CA GLN A 68 0.87 9.60 27.37
C GLN A 68 -0.31 8.95 26.64
N VAL A 69 0.01 8.04 25.72
CA VAL A 69 -1.00 7.38 24.87
C VAL A 69 -1.91 6.49 25.74
N PRO A 70 -3.24 6.73 25.78
CA PRO A 70 -4.15 5.90 26.55
C PRO A 70 -4.28 4.49 25.95
N ALA A 71 -4.85 3.56 26.69
CA ALA A 71 -5.21 2.27 26.11
C ALA A 71 -6.25 2.46 24.99
N PRO A 72 -6.14 1.72 23.86
CA PRO A 72 -7.10 1.85 22.78
C PRO A 72 -8.48 1.32 23.18
N THR A 73 -9.53 2.03 22.75
CA THR A 73 -10.93 1.61 22.82
C THR A 73 -11.37 1.05 21.46
N VAL A 74 -12.42 0.23 21.46
CA VAL A 74 -13.03 -0.31 20.25
C VAL A 74 -14.46 0.18 20.12
N LEU A 75 -14.75 0.92 19.05
CA LEU A 75 -16.09 1.27 18.63
C LEU A 75 -16.66 0.14 17.77
N ASN A 76 -17.78 -0.46 18.20
CA ASN A 76 -18.52 -1.45 17.42
C ASN A 76 -19.56 -0.72 16.57
N LEU A 77 -19.50 -0.90 15.25
CA LEU A 77 -20.38 -0.27 14.29
C LEU A 77 -21.58 -1.19 14.01
N ASP A 78 -22.74 -0.83 14.55
CA ASP A 78 -24.01 -1.47 14.20
C ASP A 78 -24.47 -1.08 12.78
N ALA A 79 -25.63 -1.59 12.36
CA ALA A 79 -26.17 -1.32 11.03
C ALA A 79 -26.47 0.18 10.79
N LYS A 80 -26.88 0.91 11.83
CA LYS A 80 -27.16 2.35 11.74
C LYS A 80 -25.86 3.14 11.58
N ALA A 81 -24.86 2.85 12.42
CA ALA A 81 -23.53 3.44 12.36
C ALA A 81 -22.84 3.17 11.01
N GLN A 82 -22.93 1.94 10.49
CA GLN A 82 -22.47 1.60 9.15
C GLN A 82 -23.14 2.43 8.06
N SER A 83 -24.46 2.66 8.17
CA SER A 83 -25.19 3.49 7.22
C SER A 83 -24.76 4.97 7.29
N GLU A 84 -24.56 5.51 8.50
CA GLU A 84 -24.11 6.89 8.71
C GLU A 84 -22.69 7.10 8.17
N ILE A 85 -21.78 6.17 8.44
CA ILE A 85 -20.41 6.22 7.92
C ILE A 85 -20.42 6.07 6.39
N ARG A 86 -21.23 5.17 5.83
CA ARG A 86 -21.32 4.99 4.37
C ARG A 86 -21.72 6.27 3.63
N ALA A 87 -22.59 7.10 4.22
CA ALA A 87 -23.01 8.36 3.64
C ALA A 87 -21.86 9.36 3.44
N VAL A 88 -20.82 9.28 4.27
CA VAL A 88 -19.62 10.14 4.17
C VAL A 88 -18.45 9.43 3.49
N PHE A 89 -18.22 8.15 3.82
CA PHE A 89 -17.15 7.31 3.27
C PHE A 89 -17.40 6.86 1.82
N ASN A 90 -18.60 7.12 1.29
CA ASN A 90 -19.02 6.90 -0.09
C ASN A 90 -18.93 5.43 -0.56
N ARG A 91 -18.79 4.49 0.37
CA ARG A 91 -18.81 3.03 0.18
C ARG A 91 -18.94 2.36 1.56
N PRO A 92 -19.20 1.04 1.62
CA PRO A 92 -19.19 0.32 2.89
C PRO A 92 -17.86 0.52 3.63
N PHE A 93 -17.93 0.84 4.92
CA PHE A 93 -16.72 0.93 5.73
C PHE A 93 -16.18 -0.49 5.94
N PRO A 94 -14.87 -0.73 5.75
CA PRO A 94 -14.35 -2.10 5.63
C PRO A 94 -14.37 -2.89 6.94
N SER A 95 -14.52 -2.22 8.09
CA SER A 95 -14.53 -2.86 9.40
C SER A 95 -15.84 -2.63 10.16
N GLN A 96 -16.25 -3.62 10.94
CA GLN A 96 -17.32 -3.47 11.95
C GLN A 96 -16.79 -2.99 13.30
N ARG A 97 -15.46 -3.02 13.49
CA ARG A 97 -14.80 -2.67 14.76
C ARG A 97 -13.70 -1.69 14.47
N VAL A 98 -13.82 -0.48 15.00
CA VAL A 98 -12.86 0.59 14.76
C VAL A 98 -12.12 0.87 16.06
N ARG A 99 -10.80 0.71 16.03
CA ARG A 99 -9.95 1.07 17.16
C ARG A 99 -9.75 2.58 17.17
N TYR A 100 -9.81 3.17 18.35
CA TYR A 100 -9.53 4.59 18.55
C TYR A 100 -8.93 4.84 19.94
N TRP A 101 -8.42 6.03 20.14
CA TRP A 101 -7.87 6.48 21.41
C TRP A 101 -8.65 7.70 21.87
N LYS A 102 -8.86 7.86 23.17
CA LYS A 102 -9.63 8.96 23.73
C LYS A 102 -8.97 9.49 25.00
N ASP A 103 -8.91 10.81 25.10
CA ASP A 103 -8.59 11.52 26.33
C ASP A 103 -9.51 12.74 26.46
N ALA A 104 -10.30 12.79 27.52
CA ALA A 104 -11.36 13.79 27.74
C ALA A 104 -12.24 14.00 26.48
N ASN A 105 -12.15 15.17 25.85
CA ASN A 105 -12.92 15.57 24.67
C ASN A 105 -12.18 15.35 23.34
N LYS A 106 -11.02 14.70 23.37
CA LYS A 106 -10.21 14.38 22.19
C LYS A 106 -10.36 12.91 21.84
N THR A 107 -10.65 12.61 20.58
CA THR A 107 -10.58 11.26 20.00
C THR A 107 -9.53 11.24 18.90
N VAL A 108 -8.80 10.13 18.77
CA VAL A 108 -7.79 9.94 17.72
C VAL A 108 -8.10 8.66 16.96
N TRP A 109 -8.15 8.80 15.64
CA TRP A 109 -8.55 7.77 14.68
C TRP A 109 -7.41 7.53 13.71
N VAL A 110 -7.09 6.26 13.47
CA VAL A 110 -6.14 5.83 12.44
C VAL A 110 -6.81 4.75 11.61
N PHE A 111 -6.97 4.98 10.32
CA PHE A 111 -7.62 4.04 9.41
C PHE A 111 -7.19 4.29 7.97
N ASP A 112 -7.63 3.40 7.10
CA ASP A 112 -7.22 3.37 5.70
C ASP A 112 -8.35 3.80 4.76
N ASP A 113 -7.98 4.44 3.66
CA ASP A 113 -8.86 4.76 2.54
C ASP A 113 -8.07 4.65 1.23
N ILE A 114 -8.77 4.56 0.10
CA ILE A 114 -8.20 4.56 -1.26
C ILE A 114 -8.61 5.85 -1.97
N GLY A 115 -7.68 6.50 -2.65
CA GLY A 115 -7.97 7.62 -3.53
C GLY A 115 -8.57 7.14 -4.84
N LYS A 116 -7.90 6.15 -5.45
CA LYS A 116 -8.32 5.56 -6.72
C LYS A 116 -8.67 4.08 -6.57
N GLU A 117 -9.76 3.65 -7.17
CA GLU A 117 -10.15 2.25 -7.18
C GLU A 117 -9.07 1.37 -7.83
N GLY A 118 -8.80 0.20 -7.23
CA GLY A 118 -7.74 -0.71 -7.63
C GLY A 118 -6.34 -0.36 -7.09
N TYR A 119 -6.20 0.70 -6.29
CA TYR A 119 -4.94 1.08 -5.65
C TYR A 119 -4.87 0.57 -4.20
N VAL A 120 -3.66 0.57 -3.65
CA VAL A 120 -3.40 0.16 -2.27
C VAL A 120 -3.82 1.27 -1.30
N PRO A 121 -4.48 0.95 -0.16
CA PRO A 121 -4.94 1.96 0.78
C PRO A 121 -3.83 2.82 1.40
N THR A 122 -4.12 4.11 1.57
CA THR A 122 -3.32 5.06 2.34
C THR A 122 -3.80 5.07 3.79
N THR A 123 -2.86 5.02 4.73
CA THR A 123 -3.14 5.11 6.17
C THR A 123 -3.02 6.56 6.61
N SER A 124 -4.07 7.09 7.23
CA SER A 124 -4.12 8.47 7.73
C SER A 124 -4.60 8.52 9.18
N GLY A 125 -4.14 9.54 9.90
CA GLY A 125 -4.46 9.79 11.30
C GLY A 125 -5.22 11.11 11.46
N PHE A 126 -6.24 11.11 12.32
CA PHE A 126 -7.05 12.28 12.62
C PHE A 126 -7.27 12.40 14.12
N ALA A 127 -6.93 13.54 14.70
CA ALA A 127 -7.36 13.93 16.04
C ALA A 127 -8.56 14.86 15.92
N VAL A 128 -9.63 14.54 16.64
CA VAL A 128 -10.87 15.32 16.72
C VAL A 128 -11.02 15.82 18.13
N SER A 129 -11.23 17.12 18.29
CA SER A 129 -11.49 17.74 19.59
C SER A 129 -12.69 18.67 19.47
N ASN A 130 -13.65 18.51 20.38
CA ASN A 130 -14.87 19.34 20.41
C ASN A 130 -15.62 19.37 19.05
N GLY A 131 -15.73 18.20 18.40
CA GLY A 131 -16.43 18.06 17.11
C GLY A 131 -15.75 18.75 15.92
N ALA A 132 -14.46 19.07 16.02
CA ALA A 132 -13.66 19.65 14.95
C ALA A 132 -12.34 18.89 14.77
N ILE A 133 -11.83 18.85 13.54
CA ILE A 133 -10.49 18.31 13.26
C ILE A 133 -9.44 19.17 13.96
N GLU A 134 -8.78 18.63 14.97
CA GLU A 134 -7.63 19.26 15.61
C GLU A 134 -6.37 19.09 14.75
N THR A 135 -6.14 17.85 14.28
CA THR A 135 -4.98 17.47 13.48
C THR A 135 -5.36 16.41 12.45
N ALA A 136 -4.81 16.54 11.23
CA ALA A 136 -4.85 15.52 10.20
C ALA A 136 -3.40 15.18 9.76
N ARG A 137 -3.14 13.91 9.48
CA ARG A 137 -1.85 13.41 8.98
C ARG A 137 -2.06 12.30 7.96
N VAL A 138 -1.27 12.32 6.91
CA VAL A 138 -0.98 11.12 6.10
C VAL A 138 0.17 10.40 6.79
N LEU A 139 -0.01 9.13 7.16
CA LEU A 139 1.00 8.35 7.89
C LEU A 139 1.82 7.49 6.93
N ILE A 140 1.12 6.69 6.12
CA ILE A 140 1.72 5.78 5.15
C ILE A 140 0.97 5.92 3.83
N TYR A 141 1.66 6.39 2.80
CA TYR A 141 1.11 6.64 1.48
C TYR A 141 1.55 5.56 0.51
N ARG A 142 0.60 4.95 -0.21
CA ARG A 142 0.84 3.74 -1.04
C ARG A 142 0.42 3.90 -2.50
N GLU A 143 0.10 5.13 -2.92
CA GLU A 143 -0.25 5.43 -4.32
C GLU A 143 0.94 6.03 -5.08
N SER A 144 0.91 5.91 -6.41
CA SER A 144 2.02 6.36 -7.27
C SER A 144 2.12 7.88 -7.44
N ARG A 145 1.03 8.62 -7.20
CA ARG A 145 0.92 10.07 -7.36
C ARG A 145 -0.07 10.62 -6.36
N GLY A 146 0.11 11.86 -5.96
CA GLY A 146 -0.79 12.57 -5.06
C GLY A 146 -0.29 12.67 -3.62
N GLU A 147 0.94 12.22 -3.34
CA GLU A 147 1.56 12.29 -2.01
C GLU A 147 1.69 13.73 -1.47
N GLN A 148 1.46 14.75 -2.30
CA GLN A 148 1.36 16.15 -1.90
C GLN A 148 0.26 16.40 -0.85
N VAL A 149 -0.71 15.50 -0.71
CA VAL A 149 -1.69 15.57 0.41
C VAL A 149 -1.06 15.35 1.79
N ALA A 150 0.20 14.93 1.86
CA ALA A 150 0.96 14.84 3.10
C ALA A 150 1.68 16.15 3.46
N GLU A 151 1.70 17.14 2.56
CA GLU A 151 2.38 18.42 2.81
C GLU A 151 1.65 19.23 3.90
N PRO A 152 2.39 19.92 4.80
CA PRO A 152 1.77 20.73 5.84
C PRO A 152 0.80 21.78 5.30
N SER A 153 1.08 22.36 4.13
CA SER A 153 0.23 23.36 3.48
C SER A 153 -1.16 22.82 3.11
N PHE A 154 -1.26 21.55 2.74
CA PHE A 154 -2.54 20.88 2.50
C PHE A 154 -3.21 20.49 3.82
N LEU A 155 -2.49 19.78 4.70
CA LEU A 155 -3.06 19.24 5.94
C LEU A 155 -3.61 20.33 6.87
N ASN A 156 -3.00 21.52 6.87
CA ASN A 156 -3.47 22.67 7.65
C ASN A 156 -4.83 23.19 7.19
N GLN A 157 -5.27 22.93 5.95
CA GLN A 157 -6.59 23.33 5.46
C GLN A 157 -7.72 22.53 6.12
N LEU A 158 -7.43 21.30 6.58
CA LEU A 158 -8.37 20.45 7.30
C LEU A 158 -8.53 20.85 8.78
N LYS A 159 -7.57 21.62 9.34
CA LYS A 159 -7.61 22.03 10.74
C LYS A 159 -8.84 22.92 11.02
N GLY A 160 -9.52 22.64 12.12
CA GLY A 160 -10.74 23.31 12.53
C GLY A 160 -11.99 22.92 11.74
N ALA A 161 -11.87 22.04 10.73
CA ALA A 161 -13.02 21.60 9.95
C ALA A 161 -14.02 20.84 10.84
N LYS A 162 -15.31 21.14 10.64
CA LYS A 162 -16.44 20.47 11.27
C LYS A 162 -17.28 19.76 10.22
N ALA A 163 -18.23 18.94 10.69
CA ALA A 163 -19.21 18.32 9.81
C ALA A 163 -20.18 19.37 9.24
N SER A 164 -20.41 19.34 7.93
CA SER A 164 -21.40 20.12 7.21
C SER A 164 -22.17 19.18 6.27
N GLY A 165 -23.22 18.53 6.79
CA GLY A 165 -23.86 17.41 6.11
C GLY A 165 -22.85 16.29 5.85
N ASN A 166 -22.74 15.85 4.59
CA ASN A 166 -21.77 14.82 4.18
C ASN A 166 -20.39 15.38 3.80
N MET A 167 -20.16 16.68 3.97
CA MET A 167 -18.91 17.37 3.63
C MET A 167 -18.28 18.02 4.85
N LEU A 168 -17.07 18.55 4.69
CA LEU A 168 -16.43 19.41 5.68
C LEU A 168 -16.96 20.85 5.59
N SER A 169 -16.91 21.59 6.70
CA SER A 169 -17.22 23.03 6.72
C SER A 169 -16.17 23.88 6.02
N ASN A 170 -14.92 23.41 5.99
CA ASN A 170 -13.81 24.13 5.38
C ASN A 170 -13.81 23.87 3.87
N LYS A 171 -13.46 24.90 3.09
CA LYS A 171 -13.10 24.72 1.69
C LYS A 171 -11.65 24.26 1.61
N VAL A 172 -11.40 23.15 0.94
CA VAL A 172 -10.05 22.63 0.69
C VAL A 172 -9.71 22.88 -0.78
N ASP A 173 -8.55 23.50 -1.01
CA ASP A 173 -8.04 23.72 -2.36
C ASP A 173 -7.51 22.42 -2.95
N ASN A 174 -7.87 22.17 -4.21
CA ASN A 174 -7.38 21.02 -4.93
C ASN A 174 -5.89 21.13 -5.24
N ILE A 175 -5.23 19.97 -5.31
CA ILE A 175 -3.86 19.85 -5.81
C ILE A 175 -3.92 19.31 -7.24
N THR A 176 -3.28 20.02 -8.18
CA THR A 176 -3.22 19.62 -9.59
C THR A 176 -2.65 18.20 -9.73
N GLY A 177 -3.40 17.33 -10.40
CA GLY A 177 -2.99 15.93 -10.62
C GLY A 177 -3.18 14.99 -9.40
N ALA A 178 -3.75 15.48 -8.30
CA ALA A 178 -3.96 14.73 -7.06
C ALA A 178 -5.41 14.83 -6.52
N THR A 179 -6.38 15.17 -7.37
CA THR A 179 -7.79 15.36 -6.99
C THR A 179 -8.37 14.18 -6.22
N LEU A 180 -8.07 12.94 -6.63
CA LEU A 180 -8.57 11.74 -5.96
C LEU A 180 -7.99 11.58 -4.54
N SER A 181 -6.72 11.93 -4.35
CA SER A 181 -6.08 11.90 -3.03
C SER A 181 -6.61 13.02 -2.12
N VAL A 182 -6.92 14.20 -2.68
CA VAL A 182 -7.58 15.29 -1.95
C VAL A 182 -8.96 14.85 -1.46
N GLN A 183 -9.79 14.33 -2.38
CA GLN A 183 -11.12 13.82 -2.06
C GLN A 183 -11.08 12.68 -1.04
N MET A 184 -10.08 11.81 -1.10
CA MET A 184 -9.83 10.79 -0.09
C MET A 184 -9.59 11.42 1.29
N MET A 185 -8.68 12.40 1.38
CA MET A 185 -8.38 13.04 2.67
C MET A 185 -9.57 13.81 3.25
N GLU A 186 -10.34 14.53 2.42
CA GLU A 186 -11.57 15.21 2.85
C GLU A 186 -12.60 14.21 3.39
N ARG A 187 -12.78 13.10 2.67
CA ARG A 187 -13.69 12.02 3.05
C ARG A 187 -13.27 11.32 4.33
N MET A 188 -11.98 11.02 4.48
CA MET A 188 -11.45 10.44 5.71
C MET A 188 -11.64 11.40 6.88
N ALA A 189 -11.31 12.69 6.73
CA ALA A 189 -11.53 13.69 7.78
C ALA A 189 -13.02 13.77 8.17
N ARG A 190 -13.92 13.78 7.19
CA ARG A 190 -15.36 13.79 7.46
C ARG A 190 -15.83 12.50 8.15
N THR A 191 -15.24 11.36 7.80
CA THR A 191 -15.50 10.07 8.43
C THR A 191 -15.03 10.06 9.88
N ALA A 192 -13.85 10.62 10.17
CA ALA A 192 -13.34 10.76 11.54
C ALA A 192 -14.29 11.58 12.43
N LEU A 193 -14.92 12.64 11.90
CA LEU A 193 -15.94 13.43 12.61
C LEU A 193 -17.23 12.62 12.89
N THR A 194 -17.65 11.76 11.95
CA THR A 194 -18.78 10.84 12.19
C THR A 194 -18.41 9.82 13.27
N LEU A 195 -17.22 9.23 13.19
CA LEU A 195 -16.71 8.26 14.17
C LEU A 195 -16.60 8.88 15.56
N ASP A 196 -16.10 10.11 15.67
CA ASP A 196 -16.09 10.88 16.93
C ASP A 196 -17.49 10.97 17.53
N THR A 197 -18.49 11.37 16.73
CA THR A 197 -19.89 11.49 17.17
C THR A 197 -20.47 10.16 17.66
N LEU A 198 -20.13 9.05 17.00
CA LEU A 198 -20.59 7.71 17.37
C LEU A 198 -19.86 7.11 18.59
N SER A 199 -18.78 7.75 19.05
CA SER A 199 -17.91 7.24 20.13
C SER A 199 -18.18 7.83 21.51
N HIS A 200 -19.17 8.72 21.60
CA HIS A 200 -19.62 9.36 22.84
C HIS A 200 -20.90 8.76 23.39
#